data_AF-A0A970GZI5-F1
#
_entry.id   AF-A0A970GZI5-F1
#
_cell.length_a   1.000
_cell.length_b   1.000
_cell.length_c   1.000
_cell.angle_alpha   90.00
_cell.angle_beta   90.00
_cell.angle_gamma   90.00
#
_symmetry.space_group_name_H-M   'P 1'
#
loop_
_entity.id
_entity.type
_entity.pdbx_description
1 polymer ?
#
loop_
_entity_poly.entity_id
_entity_poly.type
_entity_poly.pdbx_seq_one_letter_code
_entity_poly.pdbx_strand_id
1 'polypeptide(L)'
;MKTKGITMRTPRTGTGGIFGRIFATVFGLIFGSIGLMMMVLAVRDSLQRLETRHWVATPCEIVESGITEEGEQYRFDAVFTYNYNGQSHIARNFTHKGGLRKERIGDAQRLLNQYAKGAGATCHVNPAAPDEALILRDLSLGGLVGPVLFMLPFVLFGYGLIFLVWRFRRPEAQSGTTSSNTKPSRAAMAFPIIFGVVFIAVGLFVTCAFFVKPFLRQQVARAWTPVEAVVEQSRVRTHSGDDSTTYSVDITYRYRIGGREYRGDRYHFRSGSSSGYEAKQRVVAAHPAGSTLRIYVNPADPFDSVIVRDMGASLYLGLLPLIFTIVGILILGFGIHVCRRVAHPPTGAATWTLRPAFRAGKPLGVLLFGLFWNGIISVFVVQCLREWQSGGRPIGTTLFMVPFVLVGAGCIVWFFIELLRLFNPRIILIPPPGPIVPSLPTMLTYRSRRRIDRVTRLTISLVGRGVERDGGDDASVRELHRIVVHEQEQPLLMQEGLFRLTLPPELMGREPDPYNPISWHLEVRGKIPRGLDIVEAYRLRPNR
;
A
#
# COMPACT_ATOMS: atom_id res chain seq x y z
N MET A 1 -53.08 11.01 -38.13
CA MET A 1 -52.02 10.03 -38.47
C MET A 1 -50.93 10.08 -37.39
N LYS A 2 -50.72 8.99 -36.66
CA LYS A 2 -49.70 8.86 -35.61
C LYS A 2 -48.35 8.55 -36.24
N THR A 3 -47.43 9.49 -36.24
CA THR A 3 -46.04 9.26 -36.66
C THR A 3 -45.25 8.70 -35.46
N LYS A 4 -44.98 7.39 -35.48
CA LYS A 4 -44.13 6.71 -34.49
C LYS A 4 -42.69 7.20 -34.67
N GLY A 5 -42.21 8.04 -33.74
CA GLY A 5 -40.79 8.37 -33.61
C GLY A 5 -40.02 7.17 -33.07
N ILE A 6 -39.17 6.58 -33.90
CA ILE A 6 -38.27 5.48 -33.54
C ILE A 6 -37.15 6.07 -32.67
N THR A 7 -37.24 5.86 -31.36
CA THR A 7 -36.15 6.12 -30.42
C THR A 7 -35.12 4.99 -30.54
N MET A 8 -34.02 5.23 -31.23
CA MET A 8 -32.85 4.33 -31.18
C MET A 8 -32.28 4.33 -29.76
N ARG A 9 -32.54 3.25 -29.02
CA ARG A 9 -31.82 2.92 -27.79
C ARG A 9 -30.38 2.52 -28.14
N THR A 10 -29.42 3.40 -27.89
CA THR A 10 -27.99 3.02 -27.86
C THR A 10 -27.69 2.09 -26.68
N PRO A 11 -26.76 1.12 -26.81
CA PRO A 11 -26.52 0.14 -25.76
C PRO A 11 -25.86 0.74 -24.53
N ARG A 12 -26.30 0.27 -23.36
CA ARG A 12 -25.73 0.54 -22.03
C ARG A 12 -24.25 0.14 -21.98
N THR A 13 -23.33 1.09 -21.93
CA THR A 13 -21.97 0.88 -21.38
C THR A 13 -21.97 1.28 -19.90
N GLY A 14 -22.60 0.46 -19.06
CA GLY A 14 -22.78 0.72 -17.62
C GLY A 14 -22.35 -0.44 -16.72
N THR A 15 -21.57 -1.39 -17.23
CA THR A 15 -21.14 -2.60 -16.50
C THR A 15 -19.99 -2.35 -15.50
N GLY A 16 -19.35 -1.18 -15.52
CA GLY A 16 -18.22 -0.86 -14.63
C GLY A 16 -18.57 -0.65 -13.15
N GLY A 17 -19.85 -0.40 -12.82
CA GLY A 17 -20.26 -0.05 -11.46
C GLY A 17 -20.31 -1.23 -10.49
N ILE A 18 -20.93 -2.34 -10.88
CA ILE A 18 -21.18 -3.48 -9.98
C ILE A 18 -19.94 -4.37 -9.85
N PHE A 19 -19.28 -4.68 -10.97
CA PHE A 19 -18.05 -5.48 -10.96
C PHE A 19 -16.92 -4.80 -10.18
N GLY A 20 -16.75 -3.48 -10.34
CA GLY A 20 -15.77 -2.71 -9.57
C GLY A 20 -16.07 -2.72 -8.06
N ARG A 21 -17.34 -2.70 -7.66
CA ARG A 21 -17.77 -2.78 -6.26
C ARG A 21 -17.52 -4.15 -5.66
N ILE A 22 -17.89 -5.22 -6.37
CA ILE A 22 -17.64 -6.60 -5.92
C ILE A 22 -16.15 -6.82 -5.75
N PHE A 23 -15.35 -6.42 -6.75
CA PHE A 23 -13.90 -6.51 -6.69
C PHE A 23 -13.34 -5.74 -5.47
N ALA A 24 -13.71 -4.48 -5.28
CA ALA A 24 -13.23 -3.68 -4.16
C ALA A 24 -13.66 -4.24 -2.79
N THR A 25 -14.82 -4.90 -2.73
CA THR A 25 -15.32 -5.54 -1.51
C THR A 25 -14.52 -6.78 -1.17
N VAL A 26 -14.32 -7.68 -2.14
CA VAL A 26 -13.51 -8.89 -1.96
C VAL A 26 -12.08 -8.52 -1.60
N PHE A 27 -11.51 -7.56 -2.33
CA PHE A 27 -10.16 -7.05 -2.08
C PHE A 27 -10.03 -6.44 -0.68
N GLY A 28 -10.99 -5.58 -0.29
CA GLY A 28 -11.02 -4.99 1.04
C GLY A 28 -11.18 -6.01 2.17
N LEU A 29 -11.99 -7.06 1.96
CA LEU A 29 -12.22 -8.12 2.95
C LEU A 29 -10.98 -8.95 3.21
N ILE A 30 -10.25 -9.33 2.15
CA ILE A 30 -9.02 -10.11 2.26
C ILE A 30 -7.98 -9.32 3.07
N PHE A 31 -7.73 -8.08 2.67
CA PHE A 31 -6.72 -7.24 3.33
C PHE A 31 -7.11 -6.85 4.75
N GLY A 32 -8.37 -6.47 4.98
CA GLY A 32 -8.88 -6.10 6.29
C GLY A 32 -8.83 -7.27 7.27
N SER A 33 -9.26 -8.45 6.84
CA SER A 33 -9.32 -9.65 7.69
C SER A 33 -7.95 -10.20 8.05
N ILE A 34 -7.00 -10.24 7.09
CA ILE A 34 -5.61 -10.66 7.38
C ILE A 34 -4.96 -9.71 8.39
N GLY A 35 -5.11 -8.39 8.19
CA GLY A 35 -4.60 -7.39 9.13
C GLY A 35 -5.23 -7.53 10.52
N LEU A 36 -6.54 -7.77 10.58
CA LEU A 36 -7.27 -7.93 11.85
C LEU A 36 -6.83 -9.19 12.59
N MET A 37 -6.70 -10.31 11.89
CA MET A 37 -6.23 -11.57 12.47
C MET A 37 -4.84 -11.41 13.11
N MET A 38 -3.89 -10.82 12.37
CA MET A 38 -2.54 -10.57 12.88
C MET A 38 -2.55 -9.61 14.08
N MET A 39 -3.39 -8.58 14.05
CA MET A 39 -3.57 -7.64 15.16
C MET A 39 -4.13 -8.34 16.41
N VAL A 40 -5.13 -9.21 16.28
CA VAL A 40 -5.69 -10.00 17.38
C VAL A 40 -4.64 -10.92 18.00
N LEU A 41 -3.83 -11.58 17.17
CA LEU A 41 -2.74 -12.44 17.65
C LEU A 41 -1.69 -11.66 18.45
N ALA A 42 -1.30 -10.47 17.98
CA ALA A 42 -0.37 -9.59 18.70
C ALA A 42 -0.96 -9.08 20.03
N VAL A 43 -2.25 -8.74 20.05
CA VAL A 43 -2.94 -8.33 21.29
C VAL A 43 -3.01 -9.50 22.27
N ARG A 44 -3.39 -10.70 21.81
CA ARG A 44 -3.46 -11.90 22.66
C ARG A 44 -2.12 -12.23 23.30
N ASP A 45 -1.03 -12.20 22.52
CA ASP A 45 0.32 -12.40 23.04
C ASP A 45 0.68 -11.40 24.14
N SER A 46 0.29 -10.13 23.95
CA SER A 46 0.57 -9.07 24.90
C SER A 46 -0.28 -9.18 26.18
N LEU A 47 -1.53 -9.65 26.07
CA LEU A 47 -2.39 -9.90 27.22
C LEU A 47 -1.81 -11.00 28.12
N GLN A 48 -1.29 -12.08 27.53
CA GLN A 48 -0.62 -13.16 28.30
C GLN A 48 0.60 -12.63 29.07
N ARG A 49 1.35 -11.68 28.51
CA ARG A 49 2.47 -11.04 29.23
C ARG A 49 1.98 -10.22 30.43
N LEU A 50 0.83 -9.56 30.32
CA LEU A 50 0.26 -8.75 31.41
C LEU A 50 -0.21 -9.59 32.60
N GLU A 51 -0.54 -10.87 32.41
CA GLU A 51 -0.90 -11.77 33.52
C GLU A 51 0.27 -11.95 34.50
N THR A 52 1.51 -11.88 34.01
CA THR A 52 2.74 -11.97 34.83
C THR A 52 3.03 -10.72 35.67
N ARG A 53 2.23 -9.65 35.54
CA ARG A 53 2.46 -8.36 36.26
C ARG A 53 2.38 -8.50 37.78
N HIS A 54 1.53 -9.43 38.25
CA HIS A 54 1.27 -9.67 39.67
C HIS A 54 2.21 -10.71 40.28
N TRP A 55 3.13 -11.26 39.49
CA TRP A 55 4.08 -12.25 39.97
C TRP A 55 5.12 -11.60 40.88
N VAL A 56 5.45 -12.28 41.97
CA VAL A 56 6.29 -11.78 43.06
C VAL A 56 7.75 -12.00 42.71
N ALA A 57 8.57 -10.97 42.87
CA ALA A 57 10.01 -11.06 42.66
C ALA A 57 10.68 -11.81 43.83
N THR A 58 11.36 -12.91 43.51
CA THR A 58 11.98 -13.83 44.47
C THR A 58 13.43 -14.09 44.05
N PRO A 59 14.40 -14.06 44.98
CA PRO A 59 15.76 -14.50 44.70
C PRO A 59 15.79 -15.98 44.27
N CYS A 60 16.55 -16.27 43.23
CA CYS A 60 16.73 -17.63 42.72
C CYS A 60 18.20 -17.87 42.35
N GLU A 61 18.56 -19.14 42.25
CA GLU A 61 19.88 -19.59 41.86
C GLU A 61 19.80 -20.43 40.60
N ILE A 62 20.68 -20.16 39.63
CA ILE A 62 20.76 -20.93 38.39
C ILE A 62 21.44 -22.27 38.66
N VAL A 63 20.71 -23.37 38.49
CA VAL A 63 21.22 -24.74 38.64
C VAL A 63 21.93 -25.19 37.36
N GLU A 64 21.35 -24.85 36.21
CA GLU A 64 21.82 -25.25 34.90
C GLU A 64 21.44 -24.18 33.88
N SER A 65 22.32 -23.90 32.92
CA SER A 65 22.00 -23.07 31.78
C SER A 65 22.70 -23.57 30.53
N GLY A 66 22.06 -23.39 29.39
CA GLY A 66 22.52 -23.94 28.13
C GLY A 66 21.98 -23.20 26.92
N ILE A 67 22.64 -23.41 25.79
CA ILE A 67 22.21 -22.91 24.48
C ILE A 67 21.97 -24.12 23.60
N THR A 68 20.77 -24.21 23.05
CA THR A 68 20.39 -25.25 22.07
C THR A 68 20.13 -24.58 20.73
N GLU A 69 20.56 -25.21 19.64
CA GLU A 69 20.24 -24.76 18.28
C GLU A 69 18.84 -25.28 17.90
N GLU A 70 17.87 -24.38 17.68
CA GLU A 70 16.50 -24.69 17.23
C GLU A 70 16.25 -24.04 15.86
N GLY A 71 16.39 -24.80 14.78
CA GLY A 71 16.13 -24.31 13.43
C GLY A 71 17.09 -23.18 13.03
N GLU A 72 16.59 -21.95 12.92
CA GLU A 72 17.38 -20.73 12.61
C GLU A 72 17.80 -19.93 13.84
N GLN A 73 17.38 -20.35 15.03
CA GLN A 73 17.52 -19.57 16.25
C GLN A 73 18.31 -20.35 17.29
N TYR A 74 18.96 -19.61 18.19
CA TYR A 74 19.59 -20.14 19.37
C TYR A 74 18.65 -19.96 20.54
N ARG A 75 18.21 -21.06 21.12
CA ARG A 75 17.37 -21.05 22.30
C ARG A 75 18.25 -21.11 23.53
N PHE A 76 18.13 -20.10 24.38
CA PHE A 76 18.73 -20.10 25.71
C PHE A 76 17.73 -20.67 26.71
N ASP A 77 18.15 -21.68 27.47
CA ASP A 77 17.38 -22.29 28.54
C ASP A 77 18.15 -22.20 29.85
N ALA A 78 17.42 -22.04 30.96
CA ALA A 78 17.98 -22.06 32.30
C ALA A 78 17.02 -22.76 33.25
N VAL A 79 17.58 -23.62 34.11
CA VAL A 79 16.90 -24.26 35.23
C VAL A 79 17.35 -23.54 36.50
N PHE A 80 16.39 -23.13 37.33
CA PHE A 80 16.68 -22.37 38.54
C PHE A 80 15.84 -22.85 39.71
N THR A 81 16.42 -22.73 40.91
CA THR A 81 15.77 -23.05 42.18
C THR A 81 15.44 -21.77 42.93
N TYR A 82 14.32 -21.77 43.64
CA TYR A 82 13.89 -20.65 44.47
C TYR A 82 13.12 -21.15 45.68
N ASN A 83 13.15 -20.37 46.75
CA ASN A 83 12.36 -20.63 47.95
C ASN A 83 11.17 -19.65 47.98
N TYR A 84 9.97 -20.19 48.07
CA TYR A 84 8.74 -19.41 48.20
C TYR A 84 7.88 -20.01 49.32
N ASN A 85 7.44 -19.18 50.26
CA ASN A 85 6.68 -19.61 51.45
C ASN A 85 7.33 -20.76 52.26
N GLY A 86 8.66 -20.82 52.31
CA GLY A 86 9.38 -21.85 53.05
C GLY A 86 9.52 -23.19 52.32
N GLN A 87 9.00 -23.30 51.09
CA GLN A 87 9.16 -24.47 50.22
C GLN A 87 10.12 -24.17 49.07
N SER A 88 10.97 -25.15 48.75
CA SER A 88 11.90 -25.05 47.62
C SER A 88 11.22 -25.57 46.35
N HIS A 89 11.26 -24.77 45.29
CA HIS A 89 10.69 -25.07 43.99
C HIS A 89 11.76 -25.01 42.89
N ILE A 90 11.49 -25.67 41.77
CA ILE A 90 12.36 -25.69 40.59
C ILE A 90 11.53 -25.28 39.38
N ALA A 91 12.02 -24.31 38.61
CA ALA A 91 11.40 -23.91 37.36
C ALA A 91 12.42 -23.86 36.21
N ARG A 92 11.89 -23.92 34.98
CA ARG A 92 12.67 -23.94 33.72
C ARG A 92 12.31 -22.83 32.75
N ASN A 93 11.26 -22.07 33.05
CA ASN A 93 10.75 -21.06 32.14
C ASN A 93 11.63 -19.81 32.24
N PHE A 94 12.41 -19.50 31.21
CA PHE A 94 13.15 -18.24 31.19
C PHE A 94 12.22 -17.06 30.87
N THR A 95 11.18 -17.29 30.08
CA THR A 95 10.12 -16.36 29.67
C THR A 95 8.75 -17.05 29.76
N HIS A 96 7.67 -16.31 29.51
CA HIS A 96 6.31 -16.87 29.39
C HIS A 96 6.16 -17.93 28.27
N LYS A 97 7.12 -18.04 27.34
CA LYS A 97 7.14 -19.06 26.27
C LYS A 97 8.18 -20.17 26.51
N GLY A 98 8.70 -20.29 27.73
CA GLY A 98 9.83 -21.17 28.05
C GLY A 98 11.17 -20.49 27.79
N GLY A 99 12.07 -21.13 27.06
CA GLY A 99 13.39 -20.59 26.73
C GLY A 99 13.34 -19.27 25.93
N LEU A 100 14.44 -18.52 25.95
CA LEU A 100 14.57 -17.27 25.20
C LEU A 100 15.28 -17.52 23.87
N ARG A 101 14.58 -17.29 22.76
CA ARG A 101 15.15 -17.41 21.41
C ARG A 101 15.91 -16.15 21.03
N LYS A 102 17.09 -16.34 20.45
CA LYS A 102 17.95 -15.30 19.87
C LYS A 102 18.29 -15.68 18.44
N GLU A 103 18.34 -14.70 17.55
CA GLU A 103 18.78 -14.91 16.16
C GLU A 103 20.29 -15.12 16.03
N ARG A 104 21.05 -14.88 17.11
CA ARG A 104 22.52 -14.80 17.08
C ARG A 104 23.15 -15.53 18.25
N ILE A 105 24.21 -16.30 17.98
CA ILE A 105 24.97 -17.02 19.01
C ILE A 105 25.60 -16.08 20.03
N GLY A 106 26.09 -14.91 19.61
CA GLY A 106 26.70 -13.92 20.51
C GLY A 106 25.71 -13.40 21.57
N ASP A 107 24.44 -13.21 21.19
CA ASP A 107 23.38 -12.78 22.11
C ASP A 107 22.99 -13.91 23.09
N ALA A 108 22.96 -15.16 22.61
CA ALA A 108 22.74 -16.32 23.47
C ALA A 108 23.91 -16.55 24.43
N GLN A 109 25.16 -16.39 23.96
CA GLN A 109 26.36 -16.51 24.79
C GLN A 109 26.44 -15.39 25.85
N ARG A 110 25.93 -14.20 25.55
CA ARG A 110 25.77 -13.14 26.55
C ARG A 110 24.88 -13.58 27.71
N LEU A 111 23.73 -14.22 27.40
CA LEU A 111 22.82 -14.76 28.42
C LEU A 111 23.47 -15.90 29.20
N LEU A 112 24.17 -16.81 28.53
CA LEU A 112 24.89 -17.91 29.19
C LEU A 112 25.94 -17.40 30.18
N ASN A 113 26.64 -16.32 29.82
CA ASN A 113 27.61 -15.68 30.70
C ASN A 113 26.97 -14.93 31.87
N GLN A 114 25.79 -14.35 31.67
CA GLN A 114 25.05 -13.61 32.70
C GLN A 114 24.36 -14.55 33.69
N TYR A 115 23.84 -15.66 33.21
CA TYR A 115 23.10 -16.67 33.97
C TYR A 115 23.88 -17.99 33.98
N ALA A 116 25.16 -17.91 34.35
CA ALA A 116 25.99 -19.10 34.50
C ALA A 116 25.51 -19.95 35.69
N LYS A 117 25.86 -21.24 35.71
CA LYS A 117 25.58 -22.12 36.85
C LYS A 117 26.13 -21.52 38.15
N GLY A 118 25.30 -21.48 39.18
CA GLY A 118 25.57 -20.87 40.49
C GLY A 118 25.38 -19.35 40.52
N ALA A 119 24.97 -18.71 39.43
CA ALA A 119 24.66 -17.28 39.44
C ALA A 119 23.35 -17.03 40.20
N GLY A 120 23.35 -16.01 41.06
CA GLY A 120 22.12 -15.47 41.64
C GLY A 120 21.34 -14.64 40.62
N ALA A 121 20.03 -14.82 40.57
CA ALA A 121 19.12 -14.08 39.71
C ALA A 121 17.82 -13.74 40.44
N THR A 122 16.97 -12.92 39.82
CA THR A 122 15.62 -12.65 40.30
C THR A 122 14.63 -13.36 39.41
N CYS A 123 13.86 -14.29 39.97
CA CYS A 123 12.72 -14.89 39.30
C CYS A 123 11.43 -14.22 39.76
N HIS A 124 10.38 -14.37 38.96
CA HIS A 124 9.03 -13.92 39.24
C HIS A 124 8.19 -15.17 39.45
N VAL A 125 7.58 -15.33 40.62
CA VAL A 125 6.80 -16.51 41.01
C VAL A 125 5.31 -16.18 40.95
N ASN A 126 4.51 -17.08 40.39
CA ASN A 126 3.05 -16.97 40.39
C ASN A 126 2.49 -17.24 41.80
N PRO A 127 1.88 -16.28 42.50
CA PRO A 127 1.38 -16.48 43.86
C PRO A 127 0.22 -17.49 43.94
N ALA A 128 -0.53 -17.67 42.85
CA ALA A 128 -1.64 -18.62 42.78
C ALA A 128 -1.17 -20.05 42.46
N ALA A 129 0.01 -20.21 41.86
CA ALA A 129 0.59 -21.50 41.50
C ALA A 129 2.13 -21.42 41.66
N PRO A 130 2.67 -21.63 42.88
CA PRO A 130 4.09 -21.41 43.18
C PRO A 130 5.08 -22.23 42.35
N ASP A 131 4.65 -23.32 41.72
CA ASP A 131 5.47 -24.12 40.79
C ASP A 131 5.71 -23.41 39.44
N GLU A 132 4.96 -22.35 39.15
CA GLU A 132 5.15 -21.52 37.97
C GLU A 132 6.01 -20.30 38.33
N ALA A 133 7.22 -20.25 37.78
CA ALA A 133 8.08 -19.08 37.87
C ALA A 133 8.83 -18.82 36.56
N LEU A 134 9.23 -17.56 36.36
CA LEU A 134 10.05 -17.16 35.21
C LEU A 134 11.09 -16.09 35.57
N ILE A 135 12.22 -16.07 34.86
CA ILE A 135 13.28 -15.05 35.11
C ILE A 135 12.92 -13.74 34.42
N LEU A 136 12.74 -13.76 33.10
CA LEU A 136 12.61 -12.57 32.28
C LEU A 136 11.15 -12.23 32.01
N ARG A 137 10.69 -11.15 32.64
CA ARG A 137 9.35 -10.59 32.47
C ARG A 137 9.38 -9.39 31.53
N ASP A 138 9.00 -9.59 30.27
CA ASP A 138 8.87 -8.51 29.29
C ASP A 138 7.47 -7.88 29.33
N LEU A 139 7.33 -6.81 30.13
CA LEU A 139 6.13 -5.97 30.21
C LEU A 139 6.14 -4.83 29.18
N SER A 140 7.12 -4.80 28.27
CA SER A 140 7.21 -3.69 27.32
C SER A 140 6.04 -3.72 26.34
N LEU A 141 5.44 -2.54 26.13
CA LEU A 141 4.42 -2.36 25.10
C LEU A 141 5.00 -2.44 23.68
N GLY A 142 6.33 -2.52 23.52
CA GLY A 142 6.99 -2.57 22.21
C GLY A 142 6.55 -3.77 21.37
N GLY A 143 6.34 -4.93 22.01
CA GLY A 143 5.82 -6.14 21.36
C GLY A 143 4.37 -6.02 20.87
N LEU A 144 3.60 -5.08 21.42
CA LEU A 144 2.23 -4.76 21.00
C LEU A 144 2.20 -3.63 19.97
N VAL A 145 2.83 -2.50 20.31
CA VAL A 145 2.73 -1.23 19.58
C VAL A 145 3.26 -1.37 18.16
N GLY A 146 4.40 -2.04 17.97
CA GLY A 146 4.99 -2.24 16.64
C GLY A 146 4.05 -3.00 15.69
N PRO A 147 3.65 -4.24 16.02
CA PRO A 147 2.74 -5.03 15.19
C PRO A 147 1.38 -4.36 14.96
N VAL A 148 0.78 -3.76 16.00
CA VAL A 148 -0.51 -3.07 15.88
C VAL A 148 -0.39 -1.86 14.95
N LEU A 149 0.64 -1.02 15.11
CA LEU A 149 0.84 0.15 14.27
C LEU A 149 1.12 -0.22 12.81
N PHE A 150 1.82 -1.34 12.58
CA PHE A 150 2.05 -1.88 11.24
C PHE A 150 0.78 -2.45 10.59
N MET A 151 -0.08 -3.14 11.35
CA MET A 151 -1.28 -3.80 10.83
C MET A 151 -2.50 -2.88 10.71
N LEU A 152 -2.60 -1.85 11.57
CA LEU A 152 -3.70 -0.88 11.58
C LEU A 152 -3.99 -0.26 10.18
N PRO A 153 -3.00 0.19 9.39
CA PRO A 153 -3.21 0.66 8.02
C PRO A 153 -3.94 -0.34 7.12
N PHE A 154 -3.61 -1.63 7.21
CA PHE A 154 -4.21 -2.68 6.37
C PHE A 154 -5.68 -2.93 6.77
N VAL A 155 -5.96 -2.91 8.08
CA VAL A 155 -7.32 -2.99 8.62
C VAL A 155 -8.15 -1.78 8.18
N LEU A 156 -7.64 -0.58 8.39
CA LEU A 156 -8.31 0.67 8.02
C LEU A 156 -8.50 0.78 6.51
N PHE A 157 -7.54 0.34 5.70
CA PHE A 157 -7.65 0.34 4.26
C PHE A 157 -8.64 -0.70 3.76
N GLY A 158 -8.53 -1.95 4.24
CA GLY A 158 -9.37 -3.05 3.80
C GLY A 158 -10.85 -2.78 4.10
N TYR A 159 -11.18 -2.52 5.37
CA TYR A 159 -12.55 -2.20 5.76
C TYR A 159 -12.98 -0.79 5.36
N GLY A 160 -12.05 0.17 5.28
CA GLY A 160 -12.33 1.52 4.79
C GLY A 160 -12.67 1.55 3.31
N LEU A 161 -12.07 0.69 2.48
CA LEU A 161 -12.42 0.54 1.07
C LEU A 161 -13.85 -0.01 0.92
N ILE A 162 -14.20 -1.04 1.70
CA ILE A 162 -15.57 -1.57 1.74
C ILE A 162 -16.53 -0.46 2.20
N PHE A 163 -16.23 0.17 3.34
CA PHE A 163 -17.04 1.25 3.86
C PHE A 163 -17.20 2.35 2.81
N LEU A 164 -16.16 2.78 2.12
CA LEU A 164 -16.26 3.86 1.13
C LEU A 164 -17.09 3.45 -0.09
N VAL A 165 -16.86 2.24 -0.60
CA VAL A 165 -17.59 1.69 -1.75
C VAL A 165 -19.08 1.54 -1.45
N TRP A 166 -19.43 1.20 -0.21
CA TRP A 166 -20.82 0.93 0.21
C TRP A 166 -21.51 2.10 0.93
N ARG A 167 -20.79 2.99 1.63
CA ARG A 167 -21.29 4.21 2.31
C ARG A 167 -21.61 5.33 1.33
N PHE A 168 -21.01 5.30 0.14
CA PHE A 168 -21.49 6.10 -0.98
C PHE A 168 -22.76 5.51 -1.65
N ARG A 169 -23.37 4.44 -1.10
CA ARG A 169 -24.85 4.39 -1.11
C ARG A 169 -25.31 5.53 -0.21
N ARG A 170 -25.94 6.55 -0.80
CA ARG A 170 -26.80 7.42 0.00
C ARG A 170 -27.87 6.51 0.64
N PRO A 171 -28.11 6.62 1.95
CA PRO A 171 -29.33 6.15 2.60
C PRO A 171 -30.42 7.22 2.49
N GLU A 172 -31.65 6.75 2.36
CA GLU A 172 -32.86 7.49 2.01
C GLU A 172 -33.29 8.03 3.35
N ALA A 173 -32.94 9.28 3.61
CA ALA A 173 -33.58 9.99 4.69
C ALA A 173 -35.02 10.23 4.25
N GLN A 174 -35.93 9.43 4.80
CA GLN A 174 -37.35 9.73 4.83
C GLN A 174 -37.55 11.19 5.26
N SER A 175 -38.39 11.87 4.48
CA SER A 175 -38.80 13.26 4.57
C SER A 175 -39.31 13.65 5.97
N GLY A 176 -38.80 14.78 6.47
CA GLY A 176 -39.27 15.44 7.68
C GLY A 176 -38.51 16.73 7.97
N THR A 177 -38.84 17.78 7.21
CA THR A 177 -38.72 19.22 7.56
C THR A 177 -37.33 19.84 7.76
N THR A 178 -37.16 20.99 7.07
CA THR A 178 -36.19 22.09 7.25
C THR A 178 -34.75 21.93 6.75
N SER A 179 -34.47 22.72 5.71
CA SER A 179 -33.18 23.33 5.30
C SER A 179 -31.89 22.75 5.88
N SER A 180 -31.10 22.04 5.04
CA SER A 180 -29.64 22.12 5.17
C SER A 180 -28.91 21.98 3.84
N ASN A 181 -28.15 23.03 3.53
CA ASN A 181 -26.98 23.03 2.64
C ASN A 181 -26.04 21.87 3.04
N THR A 182 -26.16 20.70 2.41
CA THR A 182 -25.27 19.58 2.77
C THR A 182 -23.95 19.72 2.01
N LYS A 183 -23.04 20.51 2.62
CA LYS A 183 -21.59 20.43 2.38
C LYS A 183 -21.17 18.95 2.38
N PRO A 184 -20.17 18.53 1.57
CA PRO A 184 -19.63 17.17 1.66
C PRO A 184 -19.32 16.86 3.13
N SER A 185 -19.74 15.69 3.62
CA SER A 185 -19.59 15.38 5.04
C SER A 185 -18.12 15.47 5.42
N ARG A 186 -17.82 16.05 6.60
CA ARG A 186 -16.44 16.17 7.11
C ARG A 186 -15.72 14.81 7.07
N ALA A 187 -16.44 13.71 7.25
CA ALA A 187 -15.93 12.35 7.14
C ALA A 187 -15.42 11.97 5.74
N ALA A 188 -16.14 12.35 4.67
CA ALA A 188 -15.71 12.07 3.30
C ALA A 188 -14.46 12.88 2.89
N MET A 189 -14.28 14.09 3.44
CA MET A 189 -13.08 14.91 3.24
C MET A 189 -11.91 14.49 4.15
N ALA A 190 -12.19 13.97 5.34
CA ALA A 190 -11.17 13.52 6.29
C ALA A 190 -10.50 12.21 5.84
N PHE A 191 -11.21 11.33 5.13
CA PHE A 191 -10.69 10.02 4.72
C PHE A 191 -9.36 10.07 3.93
N PRO A 192 -9.23 10.81 2.80
CA PRO A 192 -7.96 10.87 2.08
C PRO A 192 -6.83 11.51 2.90
N ILE A 193 -7.17 12.43 3.81
CA ILE A 193 -6.19 13.08 4.70
C ILE A 193 -5.66 12.05 5.72
N ILE A 194 -6.55 11.37 6.44
CA ILE A 194 -6.18 10.33 7.42
C ILE A 194 -5.39 9.23 6.73
N PHE A 195 -5.86 8.77 5.57
CA PHE A 195 -5.20 7.74 4.80
C PHE A 195 -3.79 8.15 4.34
N GLY A 196 -3.64 9.37 3.81
CA GLY A 196 -2.34 9.92 3.42
C GLY A 196 -1.35 10.01 4.58
N VAL A 197 -1.81 10.45 5.76
CA VAL A 197 -1.00 10.53 6.99
C VAL A 197 -0.54 9.14 7.44
N VAL A 198 -1.43 8.15 7.45
CA VAL A 198 -1.08 6.77 7.84
C VAL A 198 -0.03 6.18 6.89
N PHE A 199 -0.20 6.36 5.57
CA PHE A 199 0.78 5.90 4.57
C PHE A 199 2.16 6.54 4.74
N ILE A 200 2.20 7.84 5.06
CA ILE A 200 3.44 8.55 5.39
C ILE A 200 4.10 7.94 6.62
N ALA A 201 3.35 7.76 7.71
CA ALA A 201 3.87 7.23 8.97
C ALA A 201 4.46 5.82 8.78
N VAL A 202 3.75 4.94 8.08
CA VAL A 202 4.22 3.58 7.78
C VAL A 202 5.45 3.59 6.88
N GLY A 203 5.41 4.35 5.77
CA GLY A 203 6.55 4.44 4.86
C GLY A 203 7.83 4.94 5.56
N LEU A 204 7.70 5.94 6.44
CA LEU A 204 8.80 6.45 7.25
C LEU A 204 9.28 5.42 8.28
N PHE A 205 8.36 4.76 8.99
CA PHE A 205 8.71 3.73 9.98
C PHE A 205 9.49 2.57 9.34
N VAL A 206 8.98 2.03 8.23
CA VAL A 206 9.63 0.91 7.51
C VAL A 206 10.97 1.37 6.91
N THR A 207 11.05 2.58 6.32
CA THR A 207 12.33 3.12 5.83
C THR A 207 13.34 3.28 6.97
N CYS A 208 12.90 3.74 8.15
CA CYS A 208 13.75 3.86 9.31
C CYS A 208 14.30 2.49 9.75
N ALA A 209 13.43 1.47 9.83
CA ALA A 209 13.80 0.13 10.25
C ALA A 209 14.74 -0.60 9.25
N PHE A 210 14.47 -0.47 7.94
CA PHE A 210 15.14 -1.26 6.90
C PHE A 210 16.28 -0.52 6.16
N PHE A 211 16.34 0.82 6.24
CA PHE A 211 17.43 1.61 5.66
C PHE A 211 18.22 2.37 6.72
N VAL A 212 17.58 3.28 7.47
CA VAL A 212 18.29 4.21 8.35
C VAL A 212 19.07 3.46 9.43
N LYS A 213 18.43 2.52 10.13
CA LYS A 213 19.07 1.74 11.19
C LYS A 213 20.24 0.87 10.67
N PRO A 214 20.10 0.06 9.60
CA PRO A 214 21.23 -0.65 8.99
C PRO A 214 22.33 0.27 8.46
N PHE A 215 21.96 1.40 7.84
CA PHE A 215 22.92 2.37 7.31
C PHE A 215 23.77 2.98 8.43
N LEU A 216 23.14 3.46 9.51
CA LEU A 216 23.86 3.98 10.67
C LEU A 216 24.76 2.92 11.31
N ARG A 217 24.27 1.67 11.43
CA ARG A 217 25.08 0.57 11.94
C ARG A 217 26.29 0.27 11.06
N GLN A 218 26.13 0.27 9.73
CA GLN A 218 27.24 0.13 8.79
C GLN A 218 28.25 1.28 8.94
N GLN A 219 27.79 2.52 9.12
CA GLN A 219 28.69 3.66 9.33
C GLN A 219 29.52 3.51 10.61
N VAL A 220 28.90 3.13 11.73
CA VAL A 220 29.62 2.87 13.00
C VAL A 220 30.56 1.68 12.85
N ALA A 221 30.15 0.63 12.14
CA ALA A 221 30.95 -0.56 11.91
C ALA A 221 32.23 -0.32 11.09
N ARG A 222 32.32 0.80 10.36
CA ARG A 222 33.56 1.18 9.66
C ARG A 222 34.71 1.51 10.61
N ALA A 223 34.40 1.87 11.87
CA ALA A 223 35.41 2.10 12.90
C ALA A 223 35.71 0.85 13.77
N TRP A 224 35.05 -0.28 13.52
CA TRP A 224 35.23 -1.49 14.33
C TRP A 224 36.61 -2.11 14.16
N THR A 225 37.13 -2.68 15.25
CA THR A 225 38.47 -3.23 15.32
C THR A 225 38.56 -4.54 14.54
N PRO A 226 39.53 -4.68 13.63
CA PRO A 226 39.77 -5.95 12.96
C PRO A 226 40.43 -6.95 13.91
N VAL A 227 39.88 -8.16 14.00
CA VAL A 227 40.38 -9.25 14.85
C VAL A 227 40.44 -10.54 14.03
N GLU A 228 41.45 -11.37 14.26
CA GLU A 228 41.51 -12.71 13.68
C GLU A 228 40.59 -13.66 14.46
N ALA A 229 39.78 -14.43 13.72
CA ALA A 229 38.88 -15.42 14.27
C ALA A 229 39.13 -16.78 13.61
N VAL A 230 38.85 -17.85 14.35
CA VAL A 230 38.91 -19.22 13.84
C VAL A 230 37.50 -19.69 13.54
N VAL A 231 37.28 -20.19 12.33
CA VAL A 231 36.00 -20.77 11.92
C VAL A 231 35.76 -22.07 12.67
N GLU A 232 34.66 -22.16 13.42
CA GLU A 232 34.23 -23.39 14.10
C GLU A 232 33.33 -24.23 13.19
N GLN A 233 32.44 -23.56 12.46
CA GLN A 233 31.47 -24.19 11.57
C GLN A 233 31.31 -23.35 10.32
N SER A 234 31.20 -23.99 9.16
CA SER A 234 30.92 -23.33 7.90
C SER A 234 30.05 -24.24 7.05
N ARG A 235 28.79 -23.84 6.85
CA ARG A 235 27.82 -24.59 6.04
C ARG A 235 26.88 -23.65 5.31
N VAL A 236 26.31 -24.15 4.22
CA VAL A 236 25.13 -23.52 3.64
C VAL A 236 23.93 -24.11 4.37
N ARG A 237 23.18 -23.27 5.07
CA ARG A 237 21.93 -23.68 5.69
C ARG A 237 20.83 -23.64 4.64
N THR A 238 20.06 -24.72 4.57
CA THR A 238 18.94 -24.88 3.66
C THR A 238 17.65 -24.68 4.44
N HIS A 239 16.81 -23.78 3.96
CA HIS A 239 15.53 -23.43 4.56
C HIS A 239 14.44 -23.96 3.64
N SER A 240 14.01 -25.18 3.92
CA SER A 240 12.88 -25.82 3.26
C SER A 240 11.61 -25.46 4.00
N GLY A 241 10.80 -24.57 3.44
CA GLY A 241 9.39 -24.42 3.81
C GLY A 241 8.50 -25.21 2.85
N ASP A 242 7.20 -25.34 3.18
CA ASP A 242 6.22 -26.07 2.36
C ASP A 242 6.16 -25.60 0.90
N ASP A 243 6.62 -24.36 0.61
CA ASP A 243 6.50 -23.72 -0.70
C ASP A 243 7.84 -23.31 -1.38
N SER A 244 8.97 -23.21 -0.66
CA SER A 244 10.27 -22.83 -1.25
C SER A 244 11.50 -23.29 -0.46
N THR A 245 12.62 -23.50 -1.16
CA THR A 245 13.94 -23.72 -0.56
C THR A 245 14.79 -22.46 -0.70
N THR A 246 15.17 -21.85 0.41
CA THR A 246 16.11 -20.72 0.42
C THR A 246 17.39 -21.09 1.14
N TYR A 247 18.48 -20.39 0.87
CA TYR A 247 19.79 -20.73 1.44
C TYR A 247 20.37 -19.57 2.23
N SER A 248 21.03 -19.82 3.36
CA SER A 248 21.82 -18.83 4.08
C SER A 248 23.25 -19.31 4.31
N VAL A 249 24.18 -18.37 4.42
CA VAL A 249 25.55 -18.67 4.86
C VAL A 249 25.51 -18.76 6.37
N ASP A 250 25.99 -19.88 6.89
CA ASP A 250 26.01 -20.19 8.31
C ASP A 250 27.46 -20.50 8.71
N ILE A 251 28.16 -19.44 9.11
CA ILE A 251 29.56 -19.47 9.52
C ILE A 251 29.65 -19.02 10.96
N THR A 252 29.94 -19.96 11.86
CA THR A 252 30.21 -19.67 13.28
C THR A 252 31.72 -19.62 13.49
N TYR A 253 32.17 -18.59 14.18
CA TYR A 253 33.59 -18.34 14.43
C TYR A 253 33.83 -17.99 15.90
N ARG A 254 35.01 -18.35 16.41
CA ARG A 254 35.49 -17.98 17.74
C ARG A 254 36.65 -17.00 17.67
N TYR A 255 36.72 -16.09 18.62
CA TYR A 255 37.76 -15.06 18.73
C TYR A 255 38.01 -14.69 20.18
N ARG A 256 39.14 -14.03 20.45
CA ARG A 256 39.53 -13.62 21.80
C ARG A 256 39.79 -12.13 21.87
N ILE A 257 39.26 -11.49 22.90
CA ILE A 257 39.51 -10.09 23.24
C ILE A 257 39.82 -10.01 24.73
N GLY A 258 40.96 -9.41 25.09
CA GLY A 258 41.35 -9.24 26.49
C GLY A 258 41.42 -10.57 27.28
N GLY A 259 41.84 -11.66 26.64
CA GLY A 259 41.93 -12.99 27.27
C GLY A 259 40.60 -13.74 27.41
N ARG A 260 39.46 -13.13 27.06
CA ARG A 260 38.14 -13.78 27.08
C ARG A 260 37.73 -14.25 25.68
N GLU A 261 37.10 -15.42 25.62
CA GLU A 261 36.64 -16.02 24.37
C GLU A 261 35.19 -15.66 24.04
N TYR A 262 34.94 -15.36 22.77
CA TYR A 262 33.65 -14.94 22.24
C TYR A 262 33.34 -15.73 20.96
N ARG A 263 32.05 -15.92 20.66
CA ARG A 263 31.56 -16.48 19.41
C ARG A 263 30.71 -15.48 18.64
N GLY A 264 30.72 -15.61 17.33
CA GLY A 264 29.86 -14.86 16.42
C GLY A 264 29.47 -15.71 15.23
N ASP A 265 28.38 -15.36 14.57
CA ASP A 265 27.81 -16.07 13.41
C ASP A 265 27.41 -15.13 12.27
N ARG A 266 27.78 -13.85 12.37
CA ARG A 266 27.24 -12.82 11.50
C ARG A 266 28.12 -12.63 10.28
N TYR A 267 27.64 -13.10 9.14
CA TYR A 267 28.28 -12.83 7.86
C TYR A 267 28.18 -11.34 7.45
N HIS A 268 26.99 -10.74 7.50
CA HIS A 268 26.76 -9.31 7.26
C HIS A 268 25.57 -8.77 8.08
N PHE A 269 25.37 -7.45 8.14
CA PHE A 269 24.31 -6.83 8.98
C PHE A 269 22.86 -7.15 8.59
N ARG A 270 22.61 -7.72 7.40
CA ARG A 270 21.28 -8.20 7.02
C ARG A 270 21.15 -9.67 7.44
N SER A 271 20.04 -10.05 8.06
CA SER A 271 19.61 -11.46 8.11
C SER A 271 18.73 -11.69 6.89
N GLY A 272 18.96 -12.79 6.16
CA GLY A 272 18.14 -13.14 5.00
C GLY A 272 18.70 -14.33 4.23
N SER A 273 17.83 -15.29 3.96
CA SER A 273 18.09 -16.36 3.02
C SER A 273 17.84 -15.89 1.58
N SER A 274 18.48 -16.53 0.61
CA SER A 274 18.30 -16.23 -0.82
C SER A 274 18.35 -17.52 -1.62
N SER A 275 17.70 -17.55 -2.78
CA SER A 275 17.66 -18.74 -3.66
C SER A 275 19.00 -19.14 -4.29
N GLY A 276 20.03 -18.29 -4.24
CA GLY A 276 21.34 -18.58 -4.85
C GLY A 276 22.22 -19.50 -4.00
N TYR A 277 22.04 -20.81 -4.11
CA TYR A 277 22.88 -21.83 -3.44
C TYR A 277 24.36 -21.68 -3.80
N GLU A 278 24.70 -21.63 -5.09
CA GLU A 278 26.10 -21.59 -5.54
C GLU A 278 26.88 -20.38 -5.00
N ALA A 279 26.24 -19.21 -4.94
CA ALA A 279 26.88 -18.02 -4.39
C ALA A 279 27.16 -18.17 -2.89
N LYS A 280 26.24 -18.82 -2.16
CA LYS A 280 26.39 -19.13 -0.73
C LYS A 280 27.46 -20.21 -0.52
N GLN A 281 27.48 -21.23 -1.36
CA GLN A 281 28.45 -22.31 -1.33
C GLN A 281 29.85 -21.81 -1.62
N ARG A 282 30.03 -20.87 -2.56
CA ARG A 282 31.32 -20.21 -2.80
C ARG A 282 31.86 -19.50 -1.56
N VAL A 283 31.00 -18.80 -0.81
CA VAL A 283 31.38 -18.15 0.45
C VAL A 283 31.79 -19.17 1.51
N VAL A 284 31.00 -20.24 1.67
CA VAL A 284 31.28 -21.33 2.63
C VAL A 284 32.58 -22.07 2.28
N ALA A 285 32.80 -22.37 1.01
CA ALA A 285 34.01 -23.02 0.51
C ALA A 285 35.27 -22.16 0.70
N ALA A 286 35.13 -20.83 0.66
CA ALA A 286 36.22 -19.89 0.94
C ALA A 286 36.59 -19.82 2.44
N HIS A 287 35.71 -20.30 3.33
CA HIS A 287 35.88 -20.24 4.77
C HIS A 287 35.63 -21.62 5.42
N PRO A 288 36.46 -22.64 5.16
CA PRO A 288 36.28 -23.96 5.73
C PRO A 288 36.47 -23.97 7.26
N ALA A 289 35.85 -24.92 7.96
CA ALA A 289 36.05 -25.08 9.40
C ALA A 289 37.54 -25.27 9.74
N GLY A 290 38.01 -24.64 10.81
CA GLY A 290 39.41 -24.59 11.22
C GLY A 290 40.24 -23.49 10.54
N SER A 291 39.76 -22.88 9.46
CA SER A 291 40.46 -21.75 8.83
C SER A 291 40.41 -20.48 9.68
N THR A 292 41.37 -19.59 9.47
CA THR A 292 41.37 -18.24 10.04
C THR A 292 40.68 -17.27 9.08
N LEU A 293 39.88 -16.34 9.63
CA LEU A 293 39.31 -15.25 8.87
C LEU A 293 39.37 -13.95 9.68
N ARG A 294 39.29 -12.82 8.97
CA ARG A 294 39.25 -11.50 9.59
C ARG A 294 37.80 -11.11 9.87
N ILE A 295 37.49 -10.82 11.13
CA ILE A 295 36.22 -10.22 11.55
C ILE A 295 36.44 -8.78 12.00
N TYR A 296 35.33 -8.04 12.12
CA TYR A 296 35.28 -6.73 12.71
C TYR A 296 34.45 -6.80 13.98
N VAL A 297 35.01 -6.37 15.11
CA VAL A 297 34.37 -6.43 16.42
C VAL A 297 34.07 -5.02 16.92
N ASN A 298 32.86 -4.84 17.46
CA ASN A 298 32.46 -3.60 18.10
C ASN A 298 33.26 -3.40 19.40
N PRO A 299 34.08 -2.35 19.52
CA PRO A 299 34.90 -2.12 20.72
C PRO A 299 34.05 -1.84 21.96
N ALA A 300 32.83 -1.32 21.81
CA ALA A 300 31.91 -1.05 22.92
C ALA A 300 31.14 -2.32 23.37
N ASP A 301 31.06 -3.33 22.52
CA ASP A 301 30.35 -4.58 22.81
C ASP A 301 31.01 -5.77 22.10
N PRO A 302 31.92 -6.49 22.78
CA PRO A 302 32.65 -7.61 22.20
C PRO A 302 31.79 -8.80 21.75
N PHE A 303 30.50 -8.86 22.09
CA PHE A 303 29.59 -9.88 21.54
C PHE A 303 29.05 -9.51 20.16
N ASP A 304 29.22 -8.25 19.72
CA ASP A 304 28.79 -7.77 18.41
C ASP A 304 29.96 -7.77 17.42
N SER A 305 29.96 -8.75 16.53
CA SER A 305 30.98 -8.88 15.48
C SER A 305 30.36 -9.21 14.12
N VAL A 306 31.13 -8.99 13.05
CA VAL A 306 30.69 -9.26 11.68
C VAL A 306 31.88 -9.62 10.78
N ILE A 307 31.68 -10.52 9.81
CA ILE A 307 32.68 -10.86 8.80
C ILE A 307 32.77 -9.74 7.74
N VAL A 308 31.63 -9.36 7.15
CA VAL A 308 31.52 -8.33 6.11
C VAL A 308 30.68 -7.16 6.61
N ARG A 309 31.34 -6.03 6.85
CA ARG A 309 30.70 -4.81 7.35
C ARG A 309 30.03 -3.94 6.26
N ASP A 310 30.47 -4.03 5.01
CA ASP A 310 29.90 -3.26 3.90
C ASP A 310 28.80 -4.04 3.16
N MET A 311 27.62 -3.44 3.05
CA MET A 311 26.43 -4.11 2.48
C MET A 311 26.25 -3.87 0.97
N GLY A 312 27.11 -3.04 0.35
CA GLY A 312 27.07 -2.70 -1.08
C GLY A 312 25.71 -2.15 -1.54
N ALA A 313 25.36 -2.40 -2.81
CA ALA A 313 24.13 -1.91 -3.43
C ALA A 313 22.84 -2.44 -2.76
N SER A 314 22.93 -3.55 -2.03
CA SER A 314 21.78 -4.18 -1.38
C SER A 314 21.17 -3.31 -0.26
N LEU A 315 21.95 -2.39 0.32
CA LEU A 315 21.48 -1.45 1.33
C LEU A 315 20.38 -0.52 0.79
N TYR A 316 20.51 -0.08 -0.47
CA TYR A 316 19.56 0.83 -1.11
C TYR A 316 18.19 0.19 -1.36
N LEU A 317 18.07 -1.14 -1.34
CA LEU A 317 16.76 -1.80 -1.35
C LEU A 317 15.92 -1.42 -0.12
N GLY A 318 16.56 -1.04 0.99
CA GLY A 318 15.88 -0.51 2.17
C GLY A 318 15.17 0.83 1.93
N LEU A 319 15.43 1.53 0.82
CA LEU A 319 14.75 2.77 0.44
C LEU A 319 13.43 2.54 -0.31
N LEU A 320 13.15 1.32 -0.76
CA LEU A 320 11.90 0.98 -1.46
C LEU A 320 10.63 1.42 -0.69
N PRO A 321 10.57 1.32 0.66
CA PRO A 321 9.43 1.81 1.43
C PRO A 321 9.18 3.32 1.34
N LEU A 322 10.18 4.14 0.95
CA LEU A 322 10.04 5.59 0.77
C LEU A 322 8.95 5.93 -0.25
N ILE A 323 8.68 5.03 -1.20
CA ILE A 323 7.67 5.27 -2.21
C ILE A 323 6.26 5.29 -1.59
N PHE A 324 6.00 4.54 -0.52
CA PHE A 324 4.75 4.64 0.24
C PHE A 324 4.60 6.02 0.88
N THR A 325 5.70 6.61 1.38
CA THR A 325 5.71 7.99 1.87
C THR A 325 5.35 8.99 0.77
N ILE A 326 5.93 8.83 -0.43
CA ILE A 326 5.62 9.69 -1.59
C ILE A 326 4.14 9.59 -1.96
N VAL A 327 3.60 8.36 -2.06
CA VAL A 327 2.18 8.14 -2.35
C VAL A 327 1.29 8.75 -1.27
N GLY A 328 1.64 8.59 0.00
CA GLY A 328 0.92 9.21 1.12
C GLY A 328 0.89 10.74 1.02
N ILE A 329 2.02 11.37 0.67
CA ILE A 329 2.11 12.83 0.45
C ILE A 329 1.19 13.26 -0.70
N LEU A 330 1.18 12.52 -1.82
CA LEU A 330 0.32 12.83 -2.97
C LEU A 330 -1.16 12.74 -2.60
N ILE A 331 -1.56 11.70 -1.87
CA ILE A 331 -2.95 11.52 -1.43
C ILE A 331 -3.35 12.61 -0.43
N LEU A 332 -2.48 12.93 0.52
CA LEU A 332 -2.68 14.00 1.48
C LEU A 332 -2.84 15.36 0.78
N GLY A 333 -1.93 15.68 -0.15
CA GLY A 333 -1.99 16.89 -0.96
C GLY A 333 -3.26 16.99 -1.79
N PHE A 334 -3.70 15.89 -2.40
CA PHE A 334 -4.98 15.82 -3.11
C PHE A 334 -6.17 16.03 -2.17
N GLY A 335 -6.19 15.39 -1.00
CA GLY A 335 -7.23 15.56 0.02
C GLY A 335 -7.35 17.02 0.49
N ILE A 336 -6.21 17.66 0.78
CA ILE A 336 -6.13 19.08 1.15
C ILE A 336 -6.62 19.97 0.01
N HIS A 337 -6.20 19.71 -1.23
CA HIS A 337 -6.63 20.48 -2.40
C HIS A 337 -8.14 20.41 -2.63
N VAL A 338 -8.73 19.22 -2.49
CA VAL A 338 -10.19 19.04 -2.57
C VAL A 338 -10.88 19.82 -1.45
N CYS A 339 -10.37 19.74 -0.22
CA CYS A 339 -10.93 20.46 0.93
C CYS A 339 -10.86 21.99 0.74
N ARG A 340 -9.74 22.51 0.24
CA ARG A 340 -9.57 23.94 -0.09
C ARG A 340 -10.51 24.42 -1.18
N ARG A 341 -10.75 23.62 -2.23
CA ARG A 341 -11.71 23.98 -3.30
C ARG A 341 -13.16 23.99 -2.82
N VAL A 342 -13.50 23.17 -1.82
CA VAL A 342 -14.82 23.20 -1.18
C VAL A 342 -14.95 24.39 -0.25
N ALA A 343 -13.87 24.78 0.45
CA ALA A 343 -13.85 25.91 1.37
C ALA A 343 -13.84 27.28 0.68
N HIS A 344 -13.14 27.40 -0.45
CA HIS A 344 -13.05 28.61 -1.26
C HIS A 344 -13.45 28.31 -2.71
N PRO A 345 -14.74 28.45 -3.07
CA PRO A 345 -15.13 28.44 -4.47
C PRO A 345 -14.40 29.61 -5.17
N PRO A 346 -13.86 29.40 -6.39
CA PRO A 346 -13.15 30.46 -7.10
C PRO A 346 -14.09 31.65 -7.34
N THR A 347 -13.81 32.77 -6.67
CA THR A 347 -14.39 34.09 -6.90
C THR A 347 -13.56 34.81 -7.96
N GLY A 348 -13.91 34.59 -9.22
CA GLY A 348 -13.34 35.32 -10.36
C GLY A 348 -14.47 35.70 -11.33
N ALA A 349 -14.42 36.94 -11.81
CA ALA A 349 -15.42 37.51 -12.72
C ALA A 349 -15.61 36.68 -14.00
N ALA A 350 -16.84 36.71 -14.51
CA ALA A 350 -17.37 35.87 -15.57
C ALA A 350 -16.71 36.13 -16.94
N THR A 351 -16.15 35.07 -17.52
CA THR A 351 -15.89 35.01 -18.97
C THR A 351 -16.21 33.59 -19.44
N TRP A 352 -17.10 33.47 -20.43
CA TRP A 352 -17.47 32.20 -21.05
C TRP A 352 -16.28 31.67 -21.84
N THR A 353 -15.39 30.96 -21.16
CA THR A 353 -14.27 30.29 -21.84
C THR A 353 -14.66 28.85 -22.10
N LEU A 354 -14.82 28.49 -23.38
CA LEU A 354 -14.82 27.11 -23.86
C LEU A 354 -13.45 26.50 -23.54
N ARG A 355 -13.25 26.09 -22.29
CA ARG A 355 -12.04 25.37 -21.91
C ARG A 355 -12.26 23.92 -22.29
N PRO A 356 -11.47 23.34 -23.22
CA PRO A 356 -11.51 21.91 -23.43
C PRO A 356 -11.28 21.23 -22.07
N ALA A 357 -11.94 20.10 -21.80
CA ALA A 357 -11.65 19.26 -20.65
C ALA A 357 -10.28 18.58 -20.82
N PHE A 358 -9.22 19.37 -20.95
CA PHE A 358 -7.87 18.90 -21.23
C PHE A 358 -7.38 18.09 -20.04
N ARG A 359 -7.05 16.83 -20.31
CA ARG A 359 -6.60 15.85 -19.32
C ARG A 359 -5.23 15.30 -19.74
N ALA A 360 -4.34 16.14 -20.27
CA ALA A 360 -3.00 15.70 -20.68
C ALA A 360 -2.13 15.15 -19.53
N GLY A 361 -2.46 15.47 -18.28
CA GLY A 361 -1.83 14.84 -17.11
C GLY A 361 -2.30 13.41 -16.83
N LYS A 362 -3.37 12.91 -17.47
CA LYS A 362 -3.85 11.55 -17.27
C LYS A 362 -2.88 10.46 -17.73
N PRO A 363 -2.37 10.45 -18.97
CA PRO A 363 -1.45 9.39 -19.40
C PRO A 363 -0.20 9.39 -18.54
N LEU A 364 0.30 10.58 -18.15
CA LEU A 364 1.40 10.69 -17.19
C LEU A 364 1.04 10.11 -15.82
N GLY A 365 -0.15 10.40 -15.28
CA GLY A 365 -0.61 9.85 -14.00
C GLY A 365 -0.79 8.32 -14.04
N VAL A 366 -1.37 7.78 -15.11
CA VAL A 366 -1.54 6.32 -15.31
C VAL A 366 -0.17 5.65 -15.50
N LEU A 367 0.75 6.29 -16.22
CA LEU A 367 2.13 5.81 -16.38
C LEU A 367 2.86 5.74 -15.04
N LEU A 368 2.85 6.84 -14.27
CA LEU A 368 3.51 6.91 -12.97
C LEU A 368 2.92 5.88 -12.00
N PHE A 369 1.59 5.76 -11.93
CA PHE A 369 0.94 4.73 -11.13
C PHE A 369 1.27 3.31 -11.61
N GLY A 370 1.24 3.09 -12.92
CA GLY A 370 1.55 1.80 -13.53
C GLY A 370 2.98 1.37 -13.26
N LEU A 371 3.96 2.24 -13.45
CA LEU A 371 5.38 1.98 -13.14
C LEU A 371 5.57 1.71 -11.64
N PHE A 372 4.91 2.47 -10.78
CA PHE A 372 4.96 2.27 -9.33
C PHE A 372 4.39 0.90 -8.92
N TRP A 373 3.15 0.62 -9.34
CA TRP A 373 2.45 -0.62 -9.00
C TRP A 373 3.20 -1.83 -9.52
N ASN A 374 3.54 -1.83 -10.82
CA ASN A 374 4.30 -2.92 -11.43
C ASN A 374 5.72 -3.01 -10.85
N GLY A 375 6.33 -1.91 -10.44
CA GLY A 375 7.63 -1.90 -9.75
C GLY A 375 7.59 -2.66 -8.43
N ILE A 376 6.63 -2.37 -7.54
CA ILE A 376 6.46 -3.10 -6.27
C ILE A 376 6.14 -4.57 -6.54
N ILE A 377 5.13 -4.83 -7.38
CA ILE A 377 4.68 -6.20 -7.66
C ILE A 377 5.78 -7.01 -8.34
N SER A 378 6.66 -6.40 -9.14
CA SER A 378 7.76 -7.10 -9.80
C SER A 378 8.73 -7.75 -8.81
N VAL A 379 8.97 -7.18 -7.63
CA VAL A 379 9.85 -7.80 -6.62
C VAL A 379 9.26 -9.12 -6.14
N PHE A 380 7.97 -9.12 -5.81
CA PHE A 380 7.24 -10.31 -5.36
C PHE A 380 7.04 -11.32 -6.49
N VAL A 381 6.80 -10.86 -7.72
CA VAL A 381 6.69 -11.73 -8.90
C VAL A 381 8.03 -12.37 -9.21
N VAL A 382 9.14 -11.63 -9.18
CA VAL A 382 10.49 -12.18 -9.38
C VAL A 382 10.84 -13.18 -8.27
N GLN A 383 10.46 -12.89 -7.02
CA GLN A 383 10.60 -13.84 -5.93
C GLN A 383 9.80 -15.12 -6.20
N CYS A 384 8.51 -15.01 -6.51
CA CYS A 384 7.63 -16.13 -6.82
C CYS A 384 8.11 -16.93 -8.04
N LEU A 385 8.56 -16.25 -9.11
CA LEU A 385 9.09 -16.87 -10.32
C LEU A 385 10.39 -17.62 -10.05
N ARG A 386 11.29 -17.06 -9.22
CA ARG A 386 12.50 -17.74 -8.75
C ARG A 386 12.17 -18.95 -7.90
N GLU A 387 11.14 -18.87 -7.06
CA GLU A 387 10.66 -20.01 -6.25
C GLU A 387 10.16 -21.15 -7.16
N TRP A 388 9.35 -20.86 -8.18
CA TRP A 388 8.95 -21.84 -9.21
C TRP A 388 10.15 -22.44 -9.97
N GLN A 389 11.11 -21.60 -10.39
CA GLN A 389 12.31 -22.05 -11.11
C GLN A 389 13.21 -22.94 -10.25
N SER A 390 13.22 -22.74 -8.93
CA SER A 390 13.97 -23.57 -7.98
C SER A 390 13.30 -24.89 -7.62
N GLY A 391 12.16 -25.22 -8.25
CA GLY A 391 11.40 -26.45 -7.99
C GLY A 391 10.43 -26.35 -6.80
N GLY A 392 10.31 -25.17 -6.17
CA GLY A 392 9.28 -24.88 -5.18
C GLY A 392 7.89 -24.85 -5.82
N ARG A 393 6.85 -25.03 -5.00
CA ARG A 393 5.46 -24.96 -5.43
C ARG A 393 4.72 -23.87 -4.67
N PRO A 394 5.05 -22.58 -4.90
CA PRO A 394 4.46 -21.44 -4.18
C PRO A 394 3.02 -21.16 -4.64
N ILE A 395 2.13 -22.15 -4.57
CA ILE A 395 0.78 -22.10 -5.15
C ILE A 395 -0.04 -21.03 -4.42
N GLY A 396 0.07 -20.95 -3.09
CA GLY A 396 -0.64 -19.96 -2.28
C GLY A 396 -0.21 -18.53 -2.62
N THR A 397 1.09 -18.25 -2.63
CA THR A 397 1.62 -16.93 -2.99
C THR A 397 1.40 -16.59 -4.47
N THR A 398 1.45 -17.57 -5.37
CA THR A 398 1.12 -17.39 -6.80
C THR A 398 -0.32 -16.95 -6.96
N LEU A 399 -1.27 -17.72 -6.38
CA LEU A 399 -2.70 -17.41 -6.45
C LEU A 399 -3.00 -16.05 -5.81
N PHE A 400 -2.32 -15.74 -4.70
CA PHE A 400 -2.39 -14.44 -4.04
C PHE A 400 -1.87 -13.31 -4.95
N MET A 401 -0.81 -13.52 -5.72
CA MET A 401 -0.21 -12.50 -6.60
C MET A 401 -1.00 -12.24 -7.89
N VAL A 402 -1.74 -13.24 -8.41
CA VAL A 402 -2.54 -13.12 -9.65
C VAL A 402 -3.37 -11.83 -9.74
N PRO A 403 -4.24 -11.48 -8.75
CA PRO A 403 -5.04 -10.26 -8.84
C PRO A 403 -4.17 -8.98 -8.93
N PHE A 404 -3.02 -8.93 -8.27
CA PHE A 404 -2.14 -7.75 -8.33
C PHE A 404 -1.44 -7.61 -9.68
N VAL A 405 -1.01 -8.73 -10.27
CA VAL A 405 -0.44 -8.76 -11.62
C VAL A 405 -1.48 -8.35 -12.65
N LEU A 406 -2.72 -8.81 -12.53
CA LEU A 406 -3.82 -8.41 -13.41
C LEU A 406 -4.12 -6.90 -13.33
N VAL A 407 -4.09 -6.32 -12.12
CA VAL A 407 -4.19 -4.86 -11.95
C VAL A 407 -3.03 -4.14 -12.64
N GLY A 408 -1.81 -4.66 -12.51
CA GLY A 408 -0.61 -4.12 -13.15
C GLY A 408 -0.70 -4.15 -14.69
N ALA A 409 -1.11 -5.28 -15.26
CA ALA A 409 -1.34 -5.45 -16.69
C ALA A 409 -2.47 -4.52 -17.19
N GLY A 410 -3.56 -4.40 -16.44
CA GLY A 410 -4.65 -3.48 -16.72
C GLY A 410 -4.18 -2.01 -16.80
N CYS A 411 -3.27 -1.61 -15.91
CA CYS A 411 -2.68 -0.26 -15.95
C CYS A 411 -1.84 -0.02 -17.21
N ILE A 412 -1.09 -1.03 -17.66
CA ILE A 412 -0.31 -0.96 -18.91
C ILE A 412 -1.24 -0.79 -20.10
N VAL A 413 -2.28 -1.63 -20.21
CA VAL A 413 -3.29 -1.53 -21.28
C VAL A 413 -3.97 -0.16 -21.24
N TRP A 414 -4.36 0.32 -20.06
CA TRP A 414 -4.99 1.63 -19.90
C TRP A 414 -4.06 2.78 -20.33
N PHE A 415 -2.77 2.71 -20.00
CA PHE A 415 -1.78 3.68 -20.45
C PHE A 415 -1.71 3.74 -21.98
N PHE A 416 -1.62 2.60 -22.67
CA PHE A 416 -1.59 2.58 -24.13
C PHE A 416 -2.88 3.10 -24.76
N ILE A 417 -4.04 2.81 -24.18
CA ILE A 417 -5.32 3.39 -24.63
C ILE A 417 -5.31 4.91 -24.51
N GLU A 418 -4.86 5.46 -23.37
CA GLU A 418 -4.78 6.92 -23.18
C GLU A 418 -3.70 7.57 -24.05
N LEU A 419 -2.59 6.86 -24.31
CA LEU A 419 -1.55 7.29 -25.24
C LEU A 419 -2.11 7.39 -26.67
N LEU A 420 -2.84 6.38 -27.15
CA LEU A 420 -3.49 6.40 -28.45
C LEU A 420 -4.51 7.55 -28.56
N ARG A 421 -5.24 7.87 -27.49
CA ARG A 421 -6.16 9.02 -27.44
C ARG A 421 -5.46 10.37 -27.60
N LEU A 422 -4.17 10.49 -27.31
CA LEU A 422 -3.42 11.73 -27.60
C LEU A 422 -3.21 11.97 -29.10
N PHE A 423 -3.25 10.90 -29.90
CA PHE A 423 -3.08 10.99 -31.35
C PHE A 423 -4.41 11.21 -32.10
N ASN A 424 -5.55 11.00 -31.45
CA ASN A 424 -6.85 11.32 -32.02
C ASN A 424 -6.96 12.81 -32.40
N PRO A 425 -7.64 13.15 -33.50
CA PRO A 425 -7.89 14.53 -33.85
C PRO A 425 -8.77 15.19 -32.79
N ARG A 426 -8.50 16.46 -32.51
CA ARG A 426 -9.22 17.25 -31.50
C ARG A 426 -10.06 18.30 -32.17
N ILE A 427 -11.35 18.30 -31.86
CA ILE A 427 -12.34 19.23 -32.41
C ILE A 427 -12.55 20.34 -31.39
N ILE A 428 -12.01 21.52 -31.68
CA ILE A 428 -12.08 22.68 -30.81
C ILE A 428 -13.33 23.49 -31.18
N LEU A 429 -14.17 23.78 -30.19
CA LEU A 429 -15.25 24.74 -30.32
C LEU A 429 -14.74 26.14 -30.01
N ILE A 430 -14.95 27.08 -30.94
CA ILE A 430 -14.55 28.49 -30.80
C ILE A 430 -15.72 29.24 -30.14
N PRO A 431 -15.48 30.01 -29.06
CA PRO A 431 -16.53 30.77 -28.39
C PRO A 431 -17.09 31.87 -29.28
N PRO A 432 -18.40 32.15 -29.19
CA PRO A 432 -19.00 33.27 -29.90
C PRO A 432 -18.54 34.59 -29.28
N PRO A 433 -18.54 35.70 -30.04
CA PRO A 433 -18.06 37.00 -29.57
C PRO A 433 -18.95 37.64 -28.49
N GLY A 434 -20.20 37.20 -28.35
CA GLY A 434 -21.14 37.65 -27.32
C GLY A 434 -21.65 36.51 -26.42
N PRO A 435 -22.35 36.82 -25.32
CA PRO A 435 -22.94 35.81 -24.45
C PRO A 435 -24.01 34.99 -25.20
N ILE A 436 -24.08 33.69 -24.90
CA ILE A 436 -25.10 32.81 -25.48
C ILE A 436 -26.41 33.08 -24.74
N VAL A 437 -27.38 33.69 -25.41
CA VAL A 437 -28.71 33.97 -24.84
C VAL A 437 -29.64 32.79 -25.12
N PRO A 438 -30.37 32.27 -24.11
CA PRO A 438 -31.39 31.24 -24.33
C PRO A 438 -32.41 31.67 -25.38
N SER A 439 -32.96 30.72 -26.15
CA SER A 439 -33.93 30.92 -27.25
C SER A 439 -33.44 31.68 -28.48
N LEU A 440 -32.35 32.47 -28.39
CA LEU A 440 -31.73 33.13 -29.54
C LEU A 440 -30.73 32.20 -30.23
N PRO A 441 -30.80 32.05 -31.57
CA PRO A 441 -29.86 31.21 -32.29
C PRO A 441 -28.47 31.84 -32.29
N THR A 442 -27.48 31.09 -31.80
CA THR A 442 -26.07 31.51 -31.79
C THR A 442 -25.27 30.62 -32.74
N MET A 443 -24.47 31.23 -33.62
CA MET A 443 -23.57 30.49 -34.49
C MET A 443 -22.28 30.15 -33.76
N LEU A 444 -21.92 28.87 -33.76
CA LEU A 444 -20.67 28.36 -33.20
C LEU A 444 -19.80 27.82 -34.33
N THR A 445 -18.50 28.13 -34.25
CA THR A 445 -17.50 27.58 -35.17
C THR A 445 -16.79 26.42 -34.49
N TYR A 446 -16.58 25.32 -35.21
CA TYR A 446 -15.67 24.27 -34.78
C TYR A 446 -14.53 24.14 -35.79
N ARG A 447 -13.33 23.84 -35.28
CA ARG A 447 -12.15 23.55 -36.09
C ARG A 447 -11.40 22.37 -35.51
N SER A 448 -10.92 21.47 -36.37
CA SER A 448 -9.99 20.42 -35.95
C SER A 448 -8.55 20.89 -35.98
N ARG A 449 -7.79 20.53 -34.95
CA ARG A 449 -6.35 20.84 -34.87
C ARG A 449 -5.47 19.84 -35.64
N ARG A 450 -6.01 18.69 -36.05
CA ARG A 450 -5.29 17.61 -36.78
C ARG A 450 -6.15 17.04 -37.90
N ARG A 451 -5.53 16.31 -38.84
CA ARG A 451 -6.21 15.63 -39.95
C ARG A 451 -7.32 14.69 -39.46
N ILE A 452 -8.48 14.72 -40.13
CA ILE A 452 -9.71 14.02 -39.74
C ILE A 452 -9.97 12.78 -40.60
N ASP A 453 -9.01 12.35 -41.42
CA ASP A 453 -9.13 11.32 -42.47
C ASP A 453 -9.80 9.99 -42.03
N ARG A 454 -9.79 9.67 -40.74
CA ARG A 454 -10.37 8.44 -40.17
C ARG A 454 -11.72 8.61 -39.49
N VAL A 455 -12.24 9.83 -39.34
CA VAL A 455 -13.54 10.08 -38.71
C VAL A 455 -14.63 9.99 -39.77
N THR A 456 -15.59 9.08 -39.58
CA THR A 456 -16.70 8.85 -40.52
C THR A 456 -17.96 9.62 -40.15
N ARG A 457 -18.08 10.05 -38.90
CA ARG A 457 -19.24 10.79 -38.40
C ARG A 457 -18.83 11.68 -37.23
N LEU A 458 -19.12 12.97 -37.34
CA LEU A 458 -18.96 13.96 -36.29
C LEU A 458 -20.34 14.39 -35.81
N THR A 459 -20.60 14.23 -34.53
CA THR A 459 -21.86 14.62 -33.89
C THR A 459 -21.57 15.55 -32.73
N ILE A 460 -22.18 16.74 -32.73
CA ILE A 460 -22.15 17.65 -31.58
C ILE A 460 -23.52 17.59 -30.94
N SER A 461 -23.57 17.26 -29.66
CA SER A 461 -24.82 17.15 -28.90
C SER A 461 -24.82 18.10 -27.71
N LEU A 462 -25.93 18.79 -27.47
CA LEU A 462 -26.23 19.43 -26.21
C LEU A 462 -26.72 18.36 -25.22
N VAL A 463 -26.00 18.17 -24.12
CA VAL A 463 -26.26 17.12 -23.13
C VAL A 463 -26.56 17.74 -21.77
N GLY A 464 -27.75 17.46 -21.25
CA GLY A 464 -28.18 17.79 -19.90
C GLY A 464 -28.01 16.58 -18.99
N ARG A 465 -27.11 16.67 -18.01
CA ARG A 465 -26.96 15.65 -16.96
C ARG A 465 -27.55 16.16 -15.66
N GLY A 466 -28.46 15.40 -15.08
CA GLY A 466 -29.00 15.62 -13.75
C GLY A 466 -28.99 14.34 -12.94
N VAL A 467 -29.43 14.43 -11.70
CA VAL A 467 -29.48 13.29 -10.77
C VAL A 467 -30.90 12.72 -10.83
N GLU A 468 -31.08 11.53 -11.38
CA GLU A 468 -32.39 10.86 -11.35
C GLU A 468 -32.41 9.89 -10.16
N ARG A 469 -33.49 9.92 -9.38
CA ARG A 469 -33.74 9.01 -8.26
C ARG A 469 -34.84 8.04 -8.68
N ASP A 470 -34.49 6.77 -8.87
CA ASP A 470 -35.37 5.73 -9.39
C ASP A 470 -36.03 5.01 -8.21
N GLY A 471 -37.08 5.59 -7.61
CA GLY A 471 -37.94 4.95 -6.60
C GLY A 471 -37.27 4.41 -5.32
N GLY A 472 -35.98 4.65 -5.16
CA GLY A 472 -35.13 4.24 -4.06
C GLY A 472 -33.84 5.07 -4.05
N ASP A 473 -33.03 4.85 -3.03
CA ASP A 473 -31.83 5.60 -2.65
C ASP A 473 -30.71 5.89 -3.66
N ASP A 474 -30.73 5.23 -4.83
CA ASP A 474 -29.60 5.27 -5.76
C ASP A 474 -29.68 6.53 -6.64
N ALA A 475 -28.96 7.57 -6.22
CA ALA A 475 -28.77 8.80 -6.99
C ALA A 475 -27.73 8.59 -8.08
N SER A 476 -28.17 8.26 -9.30
CA SER A 476 -27.27 8.11 -10.45
C SER A 476 -27.27 9.39 -11.30
N VAL A 477 -26.07 9.88 -11.65
CA VAL A 477 -25.95 10.96 -12.64
C VAL A 477 -26.33 10.37 -13.99
N ARG A 478 -27.54 10.70 -14.44
CA ARG A 478 -28.05 10.25 -15.72
C ARG A 478 -28.05 11.38 -16.72
N GLU A 479 -27.89 10.98 -17.96
CA GLU A 479 -28.19 11.83 -19.09
C GLU A 479 -29.71 11.95 -19.17
N LEU A 480 -30.22 13.13 -18.81
CA LEU A 480 -31.66 13.41 -18.84
C LEU A 480 -32.08 13.86 -20.24
N HIS A 481 -31.21 14.60 -20.91
CA HIS A 481 -31.48 15.20 -22.21
C HIS A 481 -30.25 15.10 -23.10
N ARG A 482 -30.47 14.70 -24.36
CA ARG A 482 -29.50 14.79 -25.44
C ARG A 482 -30.20 15.34 -26.67
N ILE A 483 -29.68 16.45 -27.18
CA ILE A 483 -30.14 17.06 -28.42
C ILE A 483 -28.95 17.10 -29.35
N VAL A 484 -29.04 16.44 -30.51
CA VAL A 484 -28.02 16.58 -31.55
C VAL A 484 -28.20 17.95 -32.19
N VAL A 485 -27.19 18.81 -32.05
CA VAL A 485 -27.21 20.19 -32.56
C VAL A 485 -26.46 20.32 -33.89
N HIS A 486 -25.56 19.38 -34.17
CA HIS A 486 -24.84 19.30 -35.44
C HIS A 486 -24.45 17.86 -35.73
N GLU A 487 -24.61 17.43 -36.97
CA GLU A 487 -24.14 16.14 -37.47
C GLU A 487 -23.51 16.34 -38.85
N GLN A 488 -22.32 15.76 -39.04
CA GLN A 488 -21.59 15.82 -40.30
C GLN A 488 -21.02 14.43 -40.59
N GLU A 489 -21.24 13.94 -41.81
CA GLU A 489 -20.74 12.64 -42.27
C GLU A 489 -19.69 12.77 -43.39
N GLN A 490 -19.58 13.94 -44.02
CA GLN A 490 -18.60 14.19 -45.08
C GLN A 490 -17.25 14.61 -44.48
N PRO A 491 -16.16 13.82 -44.62
CA PRO A 491 -14.90 14.09 -43.95
C PRO A 491 -14.26 15.45 -44.31
N LEU A 492 -14.42 15.93 -45.56
CA LEU A 492 -13.90 17.24 -45.99
C LEU A 492 -14.54 18.40 -45.21
N LEU A 493 -15.82 18.28 -44.84
CA LEU A 493 -16.58 19.29 -44.11
C LEU A 493 -16.45 19.15 -42.58
N MET A 494 -15.71 18.16 -42.09
CA MET A 494 -15.41 18.01 -40.66
C MET A 494 -14.20 18.82 -40.23
N GLN A 495 -13.35 19.27 -41.17
CA GLN A 495 -12.12 20.02 -40.89
C GLN A 495 -12.39 21.32 -40.13
N GLU A 496 -13.37 22.07 -40.63
CA GLU A 496 -13.87 23.32 -40.06
C GLU A 496 -15.32 23.49 -40.50
N GLY A 497 -16.17 24.03 -39.63
CA GLY A 497 -17.57 24.26 -39.96
C GLY A 497 -18.27 25.17 -38.95
N LEU A 498 -19.43 25.66 -39.38
CA LEU A 498 -20.33 26.47 -38.57
C LEU A 498 -21.61 25.68 -38.30
N PHE A 499 -22.13 25.78 -37.08
CA PHE A 499 -23.44 25.22 -36.75
C PHE A 499 -24.24 26.18 -35.87
N ARG A 500 -25.57 26.06 -35.98
CA ARG A 500 -26.52 26.85 -35.22
C ARG A 500 -26.82 26.16 -33.89
N LEU A 501 -26.52 26.82 -32.79
CA LEU A 501 -26.94 26.39 -31.44
C LEU A 501 -28.11 27.25 -30.97
N THR A 502 -29.25 26.62 -30.73
CA THR A 502 -30.38 27.25 -30.04
C THR A 502 -30.56 26.52 -28.71
N LEU A 503 -30.40 27.25 -27.60
CA LEU A 503 -30.63 26.69 -26.27
C LEU A 503 -32.14 26.73 -25.97
N PRO A 504 -32.80 25.59 -25.73
CA PRO A 504 -34.24 25.58 -25.45
C PRO A 504 -34.55 26.29 -24.13
N PRO A 505 -35.47 27.27 -24.10
CA PRO A 505 -35.77 28.06 -22.89
C PRO A 505 -36.34 27.19 -21.77
N GLU A 506 -37.14 26.18 -22.09
CA GLU A 506 -37.71 25.20 -21.15
C GLU A 506 -36.64 24.40 -20.37
N LEU A 507 -35.47 24.18 -20.99
CA LEU A 507 -34.35 23.43 -20.42
C LEU A 507 -33.42 24.29 -19.57
N MET A 508 -33.50 25.62 -19.74
CA MET A 508 -32.67 26.61 -19.05
C MET A 508 -33.45 27.41 -18.00
N GLY A 509 -34.80 27.40 -18.07
CA GLY A 509 -35.72 28.20 -17.25
C GLY A 509 -36.37 27.48 -16.07
N ARG A 510 -36.13 26.18 -15.86
CA ARG A 510 -36.35 25.62 -14.51
C ARG A 510 -35.37 26.35 -13.60
N GLU A 511 -35.87 27.10 -12.62
CA GLU A 511 -35.05 27.48 -11.47
C GLU A 511 -34.25 26.22 -11.10
N PRO A 512 -32.91 26.27 -11.14
CA PRO A 512 -32.13 25.07 -10.95
C PRO A 512 -32.55 24.52 -9.60
N ASP A 513 -33.24 23.37 -9.63
CA ASP A 513 -33.73 22.70 -8.44
C ASP A 513 -32.52 22.68 -7.49
N PRO A 514 -32.58 23.40 -6.35
CA PRO A 514 -31.44 23.50 -5.44
C PRO A 514 -30.94 22.12 -5.02
N TYR A 515 -31.83 21.12 -5.08
CA TYR A 515 -31.59 19.73 -4.74
C TYR A 515 -31.13 18.88 -5.94
N ASN A 516 -31.35 19.31 -7.19
CA ASN A 516 -30.99 18.58 -8.40
C ASN A 516 -30.59 19.46 -9.60
N PRO A 517 -29.43 20.15 -9.53
CA PRO A 517 -29.00 21.04 -10.60
C PRO A 517 -28.64 20.27 -11.87
N ILE A 518 -29.32 20.59 -12.98
CA ILE A 518 -28.97 20.06 -14.30
C ILE A 518 -27.73 20.78 -14.82
N SER A 519 -26.68 20.02 -15.12
CA SER A 519 -25.46 20.52 -15.75
C SER A 519 -25.51 20.32 -17.26
N TRP A 520 -25.40 21.43 -17.99
CA TRP A 520 -25.40 21.44 -19.44
C TRP A 520 -23.98 21.45 -20.00
N HIS A 521 -23.73 20.69 -21.05
CA HIS A 521 -22.47 20.70 -21.79
C HIS A 521 -22.69 20.31 -23.24
N LEU A 522 -21.84 20.82 -24.13
CA LEU A 522 -21.72 20.31 -25.49
C LEU A 522 -20.79 19.11 -25.47
N GLU A 523 -21.26 17.98 -25.97
CA GLU A 523 -20.48 16.76 -26.16
C GLU A 523 -20.20 16.60 -27.65
N VAL A 524 -18.92 16.61 -28.02
CA VAL A 524 -18.46 16.36 -29.38
C VAL A 524 -18.04 14.89 -29.49
N ARG A 525 -18.70 14.15 -30.37
CA ARG A 525 -18.42 12.75 -30.67
C ARG A 525 -17.93 12.58 -32.10
N GLY A 526 -16.80 11.92 -32.28
CA GLY A 526 -16.28 11.53 -33.59
C GLY A 526 -16.14 10.03 -33.68
N LYS A 527 -16.87 9.38 -34.59
CA LYS A 527 -16.81 7.93 -34.80
C LYS A 527 -15.62 7.58 -35.67
N ILE A 528 -14.77 6.68 -35.19
CA ILE A 528 -13.60 6.19 -35.92
C ILE A 528 -13.74 4.67 -36.12
N PRO A 529 -13.95 4.18 -37.36
CA PRO A 529 -14.03 2.74 -37.61
C PRO A 529 -12.76 2.01 -37.15
N ARG A 530 -12.93 0.95 -36.35
CA ARG A 530 -11.83 0.16 -35.76
C ARG A 530 -10.82 0.99 -34.94
N GLY A 531 -11.23 2.17 -34.46
CA GLY A 531 -10.41 3.07 -33.65
C GLY A 531 -11.08 3.46 -32.33
N LEU A 532 -10.43 4.34 -31.57
CA LEU A 532 -11.00 4.92 -30.35
C LEU A 532 -11.83 6.14 -30.72
N ASP A 533 -13.13 6.11 -30.44
CA ASP A 533 -14.01 7.24 -30.71
C ASP A 533 -13.55 8.50 -29.95
N ILE A 534 -13.73 9.64 -30.59
CA ILE A 534 -13.49 10.96 -30.00
C ILE A 534 -14.69 11.28 -29.12
N VAL A 535 -14.47 11.63 -27.86
CA VAL A 535 -15.50 12.12 -26.95
C VAL A 535 -14.93 13.29 -26.17
N GLU A 536 -15.34 14.50 -26.51
CA GLU A 536 -14.94 15.72 -25.82
C GLU A 536 -16.16 16.42 -25.22
N ALA A 537 -16.01 16.99 -24.02
CA ALA A 537 -17.09 17.66 -23.31
C ALA A 537 -16.70 19.11 -22.99
N TYR A 538 -17.58 20.04 -23.36
CA TYR A 538 -17.45 21.47 -23.21
C TYR A 538 -18.58 21.99 -22.31
N ARG A 539 -18.27 22.37 -21.07
CA ARG A 539 -19.31 22.77 -20.10
C ARG A 539 -19.92 24.11 -20.48
N LEU A 540 -21.24 24.18 -20.42
CA LEU A 540 -22.03 25.41 -20.49
C LEU A 540 -22.40 25.79 -19.05
N ARG A 541 -22.05 26.99 -18.59
CA ARG A 541 -22.42 27.46 -17.24
C ARG A 541 -23.28 28.70 -17.36
N PRO A 542 -24.57 28.66 -16.97
CA PRO A 542 -25.42 29.84 -16.99
C PRO A 542 -24.82 30.93 -16.08
N ASN A 543 -24.96 32.19 -16.49
CA ASN A 543 -24.59 33.31 -15.64
C ASN A 543 -25.56 33.36 -14.46
N ARG A 544 -25.04 33.50 -13.25
CA ARG A 544 -25.74 34.15 -12.15
C ARG A 544 -24.95 35.39 -11.81
#